data_AF-A0A966V9R5-F1
#
_entry.id   AF-A0A966V9R5-F1
#
_cell.length_a   1.000
_cell.length_b   1.000
_cell.length_c   1.000
_cell.angle_alpha   90.00
_cell.angle_beta   90.00
_cell.angle_gamma   90.00
#
_symmetry.space_group_name_H-M   'P 1'
#
loop_
_entity.id
_entity.type
_entity.pdbx_description
1 polymer ?
#
loop_
_entity_poly.entity_id
_entity_poly.type
_entity_poly.pdbx_seq_one_letter_code
_entity_poly.pdbx_strand_id
1 'polypeptide(L)'
;MREHESYRGELLENLLKFSWNSFHKLVESIDNNYLTIDEWLEGDYTSDDDYYYSSNDYVNTREGTIEPKESCNYCEYYHEYTTEEIYQCFINTRSYYYCNDAIEDAGLHGYNGSFYDNYALDRNDLCIIDGDVYRCDNCYFYNGEWNLEPEEEEEQFRRGYHNGGTLWMTFSDEPTHFIGFEIEKEDSRILESIAICDFENLYPKWRKEEDGSLDADSGFELVSPAFELNVDEIANVVNDDVLKKHINAKYSDRCGGHLNLSQKGLSGEEFFKTIEGYTPLIYALYPKRLKVDYCKGKSNKSLKDDRAKYQAINIREKHIEYRIFSAVPNVDTLIWRTKLMKAICDNPTTCVKQAFLNVNSVLRDVLYEQYSTPERFERLTQRVVRYTMNYEGINPKED
;
A
#
# COMPACT_ATOMS: atom_id res chain seq x y z
N MET A 1 83.10 0.03 49.14
CA MET A 1 83.29 -1.01 50.19
C MET A 1 82.28 -0.89 51.33
N ARG A 2 82.03 0.29 51.92
CA ARG A 2 81.01 0.43 53.00
C ARG A 2 79.56 0.24 52.54
N GLU A 3 79.21 0.56 51.29
CA GLU A 3 77.85 0.31 50.76
C GLU A 3 77.55 -1.18 50.51
N HIS A 4 78.57 -1.97 50.12
CA HIS A 4 78.40 -3.42 49.89
C HIS A 4 78.21 -4.24 51.17
N GLU A 5 78.69 -3.77 52.33
CA GLU A 5 78.47 -4.46 53.62
C GLU A 5 77.07 -4.18 54.20
N SER A 6 76.49 -3.00 53.91
CA SER A 6 75.11 -2.65 54.32
C SER A 6 74.08 -3.51 53.59
N TYR A 7 74.22 -3.65 52.26
CA TYR A 7 73.33 -4.48 51.43
C TYR A 7 73.34 -5.96 51.85
N ARG A 8 74.49 -6.48 52.30
CA ARG A 8 74.61 -7.89 52.72
C ARG A 8 73.86 -8.20 54.02
N GLY A 9 73.80 -7.24 54.95
CA GLY A 9 73.11 -7.41 56.23
C GLY A 9 71.59 -7.41 56.08
N GLU A 10 71.06 -6.47 55.29
CA GLU A 10 69.63 -6.32 55.03
C GLU A 10 69.08 -7.49 54.18
N LEU A 11 69.87 -7.98 53.21
CA LEU A 11 69.55 -9.18 52.44
C LEU A 11 69.45 -10.42 53.36
N LEU A 12 70.39 -10.61 54.30
CA LEU A 12 70.37 -11.74 55.22
C LEU A 12 69.21 -11.69 56.23
N GLU A 13 68.85 -10.50 56.72
CA GLU A 13 67.71 -10.33 57.64
C GLU A 13 66.35 -10.53 56.94
N ASN A 14 66.23 -10.15 55.67
CA ASN A 14 65.02 -10.41 54.90
C ASN A 14 64.92 -11.88 54.49
N LEU A 15 66.02 -12.53 54.08
CA LEU A 15 66.05 -13.95 53.73
C LEU A 15 65.65 -14.88 54.89
N LEU A 16 65.98 -14.51 56.13
CA LEU A 16 65.61 -15.29 57.33
C LEU A 16 64.10 -15.32 57.61
N LYS A 17 63.30 -14.47 56.95
CA LYS A 17 61.84 -14.41 57.11
C LYS A 17 61.06 -15.23 56.07
N PHE A 18 61.74 -15.75 55.04
CA PHE A 18 61.08 -16.45 53.93
C PHE A 18 61.02 -17.97 54.14
N SER A 19 59.97 -18.58 53.59
CA SER A 19 59.92 -20.03 53.43
C SER A 19 60.94 -20.48 52.38
N TRP A 20 61.43 -21.72 52.50
CA TRP A 20 62.32 -22.32 51.50
C TRP A 20 61.74 -22.24 50.06
N ASN A 21 60.42 -22.40 49.93
CA ASN A 21 59.71 -22.30 48.65
C ASN A 21 59.76 -20.88 48.07
N SER A 22 59.56 -19.85 48.90
CA SER A 22 59.63 -18.46 48.46
C SER A 22 61.06 -18.06 48.06
N PHE A 23 62.08 -18.60 48.73
CA PHE A 23 63.47 -18.38 48.35
C PHE A 23 63.79 -19.02 46.99
N HIS A 24 63.36 -20.28 46.78
CA HIS A 24 63.52 -20.95 45.48
C HIS A 24 62.84 -20.18 44.36
N LYS A 25 61.59 -19.78 44.57
CA LYS A 25 60.83 -18.93 43.65
C LYS A 25 61.58 -17.65 43.27
N LEU A 26 62.17 -16.97 44.24
CA LEU A 26 63.00 -15.77 43.99
C LEU A 26 64.23 -16.07 43.13
N VAL A 27 64.96 -17.16 43.43
CA VAL A 27 66.13 -17.56 42.64
C VAL A 27 65.73 -17.86 41.19
N GLU A 28 64.67 -18.65 41.00
CA GLU A 28 64.18 -18.99 39.66
C GLU A 28 63.70 -17.77 38.87
N SER A 29 63.09 -16.79 39.56
CA SER A 29 62.65 -15.54 38.94
C SER A 29 63.80 -14.68 38.41
N ILE A 30 64.89 -14.60 39.20
CA ILE A 30 66.10 -13.88 38.82
C ILE A 30 66.82 -14.62 37.68
N ASP A 31 66.93 -15.95 37.77
CA ASP A 31 67.60 -16.77 36.74
C ASP A 31 66.89 -16.68 35.37
N ASN A 32 65.57 -16.49 35.36
CA ASN A 32 64.78 -16.27 34.14
C ASN A 32 64.72 -14.80 33.68
N ASN A 33 65.42 -13.88 34.36
CA ASN A 33 65.42 -12.43 34.10
C ASN A 33 64.04 -11.77 34.21
N TYR A 34 63.11 -12.31 35.00
CA TYR A 34 61.82 -11.66 35.22
C TYR A 34 61.88 -10.55 36.28
N LEU A 35 62.90 -10.58 37.13
CA LEU A 35 63.07 -9.65 38.24
C LEU A 35 64.54 -9.50 38.60
N THR A 36 64.97 -8.28 38.93
CA THR A 36 66.30 -8.01 39.50
C THR A 36 66.27 -8.04 41.03
N ILE A 37 67.44 -8.24 41.67
CA ILE A 37 67.54 -8.20 43.14
C ILE A 37 67.12 -6.84 43.70
N ASP A 38 67.45 -5.75 43.00
CA ASP A 38 67.15 -4.39 43.44
C ASP A 38 65.64 -4.13 43.42
N GLU A 39 64.94 -4.49 42.32
CA GLU A 39 63.47 -4.39 42.24
C GLU A 39 62.77 -5.24 43.32
N TRP A 40 63.32 -6.41 43.64
CA TRP A 40 62.80 -7.23 44.73
C TRP A 40 62.97 -6.56 46.10
N LEU A 41 64.13 -5.95 46.36
CA LEU A 41 64.41 -5.23 47.61
C LEU A 41 63.57 -3.96 47.75
N GLU A 42 63.30 -3.28 46.65
CA GLU A 42 62.46 -2.08 46.58
C GLU A 42 60.96 -2.42 46.71
N GLY A 43 60.59 -3.68 46.45
CA GLY A 43 59.21 -4.15 46.53
C GLY A 43 58.41 -3.91 45.25
N ASP A 44 59.08 -3.57 44.14
CA ASP A 44 58.47 -3.22 42.85
C ASP A 44 58.15 -4.46 41.99
N TYR A 45 57.70 -5.53 42.64
CA TYR A 45 57.42 -6.81 42.01
C TYR A 45 56.00 -7.29 42.31
N THR A 46 55.49 -8.14 41.44
CA THR A 46 54.29 -8.95 41.67
C THR A 46 54.67 -10.43 41.60
N SER A 47 53.71 -11.33 41.83
CA SER A 47 53.95 -12.77 41.76
C SER A 47 52.72 -13.54 41.34
N ASP A 48 52.91 -14.65 40.65
CA ASP A 48 51.90 -15.70 40.46
C ASP A 48 52.15 -16.86 41.44
N ASP A 49 51.90 -18.12 41.07
CA ASP A 49 52.25 -19.30 41.89
C ASP A 49 53.74 -19.67 41.78
N ASP A 50 54.38 -19.44 40.64
CA ASP A 50 55.70 -20.01 40.29
C ASP A 50 56.85 -18.98 40.28
N TYR A 51 56.60 -17.70 39.99
CA TYR A 51 57.61 -16.65 39.86
C TYR A 51 57.22 -15.31 40.53
N TYR A 52 58.25 -14.54 40.86
CA TYR A 52 58.19 -13.10 41.11
C TYR A 52 58.63 -12.39 39.82
N TYR A 53 58.03 -11.27 39.48
CA TYR A 53 58.39 -10.53 38.27
C TYR A 53 58.19 -9.03 38.45
N SER A 54 58.99 -8.22 37.74
CA SER A 54 58.93 -6.77 37.81
C SER A 54 57.53 -6.29 37.40
N SER A 55 56.87 -5.57 38.31
CA SER A 55 55.51 -5.07 38.08
C SER A 55 55.44 -3.97 37.00
N ASN A 56 56.59 -3.39 36.68
CA ASN A 56 56.73 -2.36 35.67
C ASN A 56 56.91 -2.96 34.27
N ASP A 57 57.69 -4.04 34.17
CA ASP A 57 58.15 -4.58 32.89
C ASP A 57 57.40 -5.83 32.44
N TYR A 58 56.79 -6.57 33.37
CA TYR A 58 56.15 -7.86 33.10
C TYR A 58 54.73 -7.93 33.64
N VAL A 59 53.91 -8.76 32.99
CA VAL A 59 52.52 -9.05 33.39
C VAL A 59 52.27 -10.55 33.27
N ASN A 60 51.50 -11.12 34.18
CA ASN A 60 50.93 -12.45 33.97
C ASN A 60 49.66 -12.29 33.13
N THR A 61 49.65 -12.92 31.96
CA THR A 61 48.52 -12.83 31.03
C THR A 61 47.41 -13.78 31.44
N ARG A 62 46.20 -13.56 30.90
CA ARG A 62 45.04 -14.43 31.06
C ARG A 62 45.33 -15.88 30.66
N GLU A 63 46.23 -16.08 29.69
CA GLU A 63 46.67 -17.40 29.26
C GLU A 63 47.57 -18.11 30.29
N GLY A 64 47.92 -17.44 31.40
CA GLY A 64 48.73 -17.97 32.49
C GLY A 64 50.23 -17.91 32.21
N THR A 65 50.68 -16.99 31.37
CA THR A 65 52.09 -16.82 30.99
C THR A 65 52.61 -15.45 31.39
N ILE A 66 53.86 -15.40 31.89
CA ILE A 66 54.54 -14.13 32.20
C ILE A 66 55.18 -13.61 30.91
N GLU A 67 54.75 -12.43 30.48
CA GLU A 67 55.21 -11.81 29.23
C GLU A 67 55.65 -10.36 29.46
N PRO A 68 56.60 -9.83 28.66
CA PRO A 68 56.93 -8.42 28.69
C PRO A 68 55.69 -7.59 28.40
N LYS A 69 55.40 -6.62 29.27
CA LYS A 69 54.19 -5.80 29.23
C LYS A 69 54.00 -5.07 27.88
N GLU A 70 55.10 -4.71 27.22
CA GLU A 70 55.10 -4.06 25.90
C GLU A 70 54.65 -4.99 24.75
N SER A 71 54.69 -6.31 24.96
CA SER A 71 54.26 -7.32 24.00
C SER A 71 52.83 -7.80 24.23
N CYS A 72 52.14 -7.25 25.24
CA CYS A 72 50.79 -7.64 25.62
C CYS A 72 49.77 -6.54 25.34
N ASN A 73 48.52 -6.95 25.16
CA ASN A 73 47.38 -6.08 25.10
C ASN A 73 46.59 -6.15 26.42
N TYR A 74 45.89 -5.08 26.79
CA TYR A 74 45.01 -5.10 27.96
C TYR A 74 43.56 -5.28 27.51
N CYS A 75 42.93 -6.39 27.92
CA CYS A 75 41.53 -6.66 27.63
C CYS A 75 40.64 -6.05 28.72
N GLU A 76 39.86 -5.04 28.35
CA GLU A 76 39.05 -4.29 29.32
C GLU A 76 37.85 -5.09 29.87
N TYR A 77 37.41 -6.15 29.18
CA TYR A 77 36.31 -7.00 29.64
C TYR A 77 36.69 -7.86 30.85
N TYR A 78 37.85 -8.52 30.76
CA TYR A 78 38.36 -9.37 31.84
C TYR A 78 39.21 -8.59 32.86
N HIS A 79 39.61 -7.35 32.52
CA HIS A 79 40.54 -6.53 33.30
C HIS A 79 41.95 -7.15 33.45
N GLU A 80 42.38 -7.91 32.43
CA GLU A 80 43.62 -8.69 32.42
C GLU A 80 44.45 -8.41 31.17
N TYR A 81 45.76 -8.65 31.24
CA TYR A 81 46.63 -8.62 30.05
C TYR A 81 46.48 -9.92 29.25
N THR A 82 46.62 -9.85 27.93
CA THR A 82 46.55 -10.98 27.02
C THR A 82 47.57 -10.83 25.91
N THR A 83 48.01 -11.95 25.35
CA THR A 83 48.82 -11.98 24.12
C THR A 83 47.97 -11.93 22.85
N GLU A 84 46.65 -12.05 22.96
CA GLU A 84 45.72 -11.98 21.82
C GLU A 84 45.62 -10.56 21.25
N GLU A 85 45.21 -10.48 19.98
CA GLU A 85 44.79 -9.22 19.38
C GLU A 85 43.55 -8.67 20.10
N ILE A 86 43.51 -7.35 20.28
CA ILE A 86 42.34 -6.64 20.82
C ILE A 86 41.70 -5.78 19.75
N TYR A 87 40.38 -5.69 19.78
CA TYR A 87 39.59 -4.93 18.83
C TYR A 87 38.77 -3.86 19.56
N GLN A 88 38.54 -2.74 18.85
CA GLN A 88 37.70 -1.67 19.37
C GLN A 88 36.24 -2.13 19.40
N CYS A 89 35.66 -2.07 20.59
CA CYS A 89 34.29 -2.49 20.88
C CYS A 89 33.48 -1.29 21.37
N PHE A 90 32.35 -1.01 20.74
CA PHE A 90 31.42 0.04 21.14
C PHE A 90 30.27 -0.57 21.94
N ILE A 91 30.19 -0.19 23.21
CA ILE A 91 29.21 -0.72 24.16
C ILE A 91 28.46 0.46 24.76
N ASN A 92 27.16 0.49 24.53
CA ASN A 92 26.30 1.63 24.81
C ASN A 92 26.85 2.94 24.20
N THR A 93 27.46 3.78 25.03
CA THR A 93 27.96 5.12 24.66
C THR A 93 29.48 5.25 24.73
N ARG A 94 30.18 4.14 24.99
CA ARG A 94 31.61 4.10 25.25
C ARG A 94 32.32 3.12 24.32
N SER A 95 33.61 3.31 24.15
CA SER A 95 34.48 2.38 23.45
C SER A 95 35.41 1.69 24.43
N TYR A 96 35.66 0.41 24.18
CA TYR A 96 36.53 -0.48 24.94
C TYR A 96 37.43 -1.27 23.98
N TYR A 97 38.44 -1.96 24.50
CA TYR A 97 39.29 -2.89 23.75
C TYR A 97 39.19 -4.31 24.31
N TYR A 98 38.60 -5.21 23.53
CA TYR A 98 38.33 -6.60 23.93
C TYR A 98 39.10 -7.57 23.03
N CYS A 99 39.53 -8.70 23.59
CA CYS A 99 40.02 -9.83 22.82
C CYS A 99 38.85 -10.64 22.20
N ASN A 100 39.16 -11.63 21.36
CA ASN A 100 38.13 -12.40 20.64
C ASN A 100 37.17 -13.15 21.58
N ASP A 101 37.71 -13.84 22.61
CA ASP A 101 36.88 -14.52 23.60
C ASP A 101 35.88 -13.57 24.28
N ALA A 102 36.33 -12.36 24.62
CA ALA A 102 35.49 -11.35 25.24
C ALA A 102 34.41 -10.81 24.29
N ILE A 103 34.70 -10.71 23.00
CA ILE A 103 33.74 -10.31 21.95
C ILE A 103 32.64 -11.37 21.82
N GLU A 104 33.01 -12.65 21.78
CA GLU A 104 32.08 -13.78 21.73
C GLU A 104 31.22 -13.86 23.00
N ASP A 105 31.82 -13.77 24.18
CA ASP A 105 31.14 -13.78 25.48
C ASP A 105 30.15 -12.62 25.61
N ALA A 106 30.52 -11.43 25.12
CA ALA A 106 29.67 -10.25 25.16
C ALA A 106 28.60 -10.23 24.05
N GLY A 107 28.64 -11.16 23.09
CA GLY A 107 27.67 -11.26 21.99
C GLY A 107 27.69 -10.03 21.08
N LEU A 108 28.87 -9.48 20.79
CA LEU A 108 29.00 -8.27 19.97
C LEU A 108 28.97 -8.59 18.47
N HIS A 109 28.51 -7.62 17.68
CA HIS A 109 28.39 -7.74 16.23
C HIS A 109 29.52 -7.00 15.52
N GLY A 110 30.21 -7.66 14.58
CA GLY A 110 31.36 -7.10 13.87
C GLY A 110 30.95 -6.27 12.64
N TYR A 111 31.51 -5.06 12.51
CA TYR A 111 31.40 -4.23 11.32
C TYR A 111 32.69 -3.43 11.09
N ASN A 112 33.32 -3.63 9.92
CA ASN A 112 34.51 -2.90 9.46
C ASN A 112 35.67 -2.89 10.49
N GLY A 113 35.94 -4.03 11.13
CA GLY A 113 37.05 -4.20 12.09
C GLY A 113 36.77 -3.67 13.50
N SER A 114 35.55 -3.23 13.79
CA SER A 114 35.07 -2.90 15.14
C SER A 114 33.86 -3.74 15.50
N PHE A 115 33.55 -3.81 16.79
CA PHE A 115 32.46 -4.62 17.32
C PHE A 115 31.46 -3.76 18.11
N TYR A 116 30.18 -4.11 18.07
CA TYR A 116 29.10 -3.27 18.57
C TYR A 116 28.08 -4.09 19.36
N ASP A 117 27.57 -3.55 20.47
CA ASP A 117 26.33 -4.05 21.06
C ASP A 117 25.10 -3.47 20.33
N ASN A 118 23.90 -3.98 20.65
CA ASN A 118 22.66 -3.54 20.01
C ASN A 118 22.39 -2.03 20.15
N TYR A 119 22.80 -1.43 21.26
CA TYR A 119 22.61 0.00 21.48
C TYR A 119 23.59 0.84 20.63
N ALA A 120 24.85 0.39 20.55
CA ALA A 120 25.88 1.04 19.77
C ALA A 120 25.62 0.93 18.26
N LEU A 121 25.00 -0.15 17.79
CA LEU A 121 24.57 -0.27 16.39
C LEU A 121 23.64 0.88 15.98
N ASP A 122 22.53 1.07 16.71
CA ASP A 122 21.54 2.13 16.45
C ASP A 122 22.20 3.52 16.44
N ARG A 123 23.07 3.80 17.41
CA ARG A 123 23.77 5.08 17.50
C ARG A 123 24.76 5.35 16.35
N ASN A 124 25.26 4.30 15.69
CA ASN A 124 26.23 4.42 14.60
C ASN A 124 25.58 4.24 13.22
N ASP A 125 24.24 4.36 13.12
CA ASP A 125 23.48 4.14 11.89
C ASP A 125 23.76 2.76 11.28
N LEU A 126 23.84 1.74 12.14
CA LEU A 126 24.02 0.34 11.77
C LEU A 126 22.80 -0.50 12.16
N CYS A 127 22.51 -1.53 11.37
CA CYS A 127 21.42 -2.47 11.61
C CYS A 127 21.87 -3.91 11.37
N ILE A 128 21.12 -4.87 11.92
CA ILE A 128 21.34 -6.31 11.72
C ILE A 128 20.27 -6.84 10.76
N ILE A 129 20.70 -7.56 9.73
CA ILE A 129 19.84 -8.30 8.80
C ILE A 129 20.41 -9.70 8.69
N ASP A 130 19.62 -10.72 9.04
CA ASP A 130 20.02 -12.14 9.02
C ASP A 130 21.34 -12.47 9.75
N GLY A 131 21.68 -11.68 10.78
CA GLY A 131 22.89 -11.86 11.60
C GLY A 131 24.10 -11.04 11.12
N ASP A 132 24.03 -10.43 9.94
CA ASP A 132 25.08 -9.56 9.40
C ASP A 132 24.77 -8.09 9.68
N VAL A 133 25.83 -7.27 9.84
CA VAL A 133 25.70 -5.84 10.14
C VAL A 133 25.84 -4.99 8.87
N TYR A 134 24.90 -4.06 8.68
CA TYR A 134 24.85 -3.14 7.54
C TYR A 134 24.72 -1.70 8.01
N ARG A 135 25.00 -0.73 7.11
CA ARG A 135 24.63 0.68 7.35
C ARG A 135 23.17 0.86 7.02
N CYS A 136 22.44 1.54 7.89
CA CYS A 136 21.02 1.88 7.70
C CYS A 136 20.75 2.57 6.35
N ASP A 137 21.69 3.40 5.87
CA ASP A 137 21.61 4.08 4.56
C ASP A 137 21.48 3.12 3.34
N ASN A 138 21.84 1.84 3.51
CA ASN A 138 21.81 0.82 2.47
C ASN A 138 20.66 -0.19 2.66
N CYS A 139 19.75 0.08 3.60
CA CYS A 139 18.71 -0.85 4.02
C CYS A 139 17.35 -0.14 4.10
N TYR A 140 16.29 -0.93 4.18
CA TYR A 140 14.91 -0.46 4.26
C TYR A 140 14.25 -0.99 5.54
N PHE A 141 13.54 -0.14 6.27
CA PHE A 141 12.83 -0.52 7.49
C PHE A 141 11.33 -0.59 7.24
N TYR A 142 10.77 -1.80 7.22
CA TYR A 142 9.33 -2.04 7.08
C TYR A 142 8.92 -3.28 7.89
N ASN A 143 7.65 -3.34 8.30
CA ASN A 143 7.10 -4.40 9.17
C ASN A 143 7.86 -4.62 10.51
N GLY A 144 8.58 -3.60 10.99
CA GLY A 144 9.32 -3.62 12.25
C GLY A 144 10.73 -4.21 12.17
N GLU A 145 11.21 -4.53 10.97
CA GLU A 145 12.52 -5.16 10.73
C GLU A 145 13.28 -4.44 9.59
N TRP A 146 14.61 -4.59 9.57
CA TRP A 146 15.47 -4.09 8.50
C TRP A 146 15.61 -5.11 7.38
N ASN A 147 15.60 -4.65 6.13
CA ASN A 147 15.64 -5.46 4.92
C ASN A 147 16.64 -4.88 3.91
N LEU A 148 17.21 -5.73 3.06
CA LEU A 148 18.14 -5.30 1.98
C LEU A 148 17.41 -4.80 0.73
N GLU A 149 16.17 -5.26 0.54
CA GLU A 149 15.32 -4.86 -0.57
C GLU A 149 14.19 -3.97 -0.03
N PRO A 150 13.68 -3.01 -0.82
CA PRO A 150 12.53 -2.22 -0.43
C PRO A 150 11.27 -3.09 -0.35
N GLU A 151 10.27 -2.65 0.42
CA GLU A 151 8.94 -3.27 0.40
C GLU A 151 8.39 -3.22 -1.04
N GLU A 152 8.05 -4.39 -1.60
CA GLU A 152 7.31 -4.44 -2.86
C GLU A 152 5.94 -3.80 -2.60
N GLU A 153 5.75 -2.55 -3.04
CA GLU A 153 4.41 -1.95 -3.05
C GLU A 153 3.54 -2.84 -3.93
N GLU A 154 2.59 -3.57 -3.33
CA GLU A 154 1.63 -4.37 -4.10
C GLU A 154 0.99 -3.47 -5.15
N GLU A 155 1.20 -3.81 -6.43
CA GLU A 155 0.63 -3.05 -7.54
C GLU A 155 -0.89 -3.00 -7.37
N GLN A 156 -1.39 -1.86 -6.93
CA GLN A 156 -2.82 -1.66 -6.80
C GLN A 156 -3.40 -1.46 -8.19
N PHE A 157 -4.37 -2.28 -8.55
CA PHE A 157 -5.04 -2.15 -9.83
C PHE A 157 -6.30 -1.31 -9.76
N ARG A 158 -6.84 -0.99 -8.58
CA ARG A 158 -8.08 -0.21 -8.39
C ARG A 158 -8.05 0.54 -7.07
N ARG A 159 -8.83 1.62 -6.99
CA ARG A 159 -9.02 2.37 -5.74
C ARG A 159 -10.11 1.73 -4.89
N GLY A 160 -10.04 1.96 -3.58
CA GLY A 160 -11.19 1.71 -2.70
C GLY A 160 -12.42 2.52 -3.12
N TYR A 161 -13.59 2.07 -2.67
CA TYR A 161 -14.89 2.63 -3.02
C TYR A 161 -15.02 4.13 -2.67
N HIS A 162 -15.53 4.93 -3.62
CA HIS A 162 -15.91 6.35 -3.43
C HIS A 162 -14.77 7.36 -3.17
N ASN A 163 -13.61 7.17 -3.81
CA ASN A 163 -12.53 8.13 -3.71
C ASN A 163 -12.75 9.33 -4.64
N GLY A 164 -13.35 10.41 -4.11
CA GLY A 164 -13.32 11.75 -4.69
C GLY A 164 -14.64 12.31 -5.22
N GLY A 165 -14.63 13.59 -5.60
CA GLY A 165 -15.79 14.29 -6.16
C GLY A 165 -16.02 14.01 -7.65
N THR A 166 -17.24 14.28 -8.14
CA THR A 166 -17.57 14.19 -9.56
C THR A 166 -16.76 15.20 -10.38
N LEU A 167 -16.04 14.69 -11.40
CA LEU A 167 -15.31 15.50 -12.36
C LEU A 167 -16.15 15.76 -13.61
N TRP A 168 -16.03 16.94 -14.20
CA TRP A 168 -16.84 17.38 -15.34
C TRP A 168 -16.01 17.41 -16.62
N MET A 169 -16.62 17.10 -17.75
CA MET A 169 -16.01 17.23 -19.07
C MET A 169 -16.99 17.92 -20.02
N THR A 170 -16.67 19.15 -20.43
CA THR A 170 -17.46 19.99 -21.33
C THR A 170 -16.78 20.13 -22.68
N PHE A 171 -17.57 20.25 -23.73
CA PHE A 171 -17.14 20.36 -25.13
C PHE A 171 -17.61 21.68 -25.78
N SER A 172 -18.57 22.36 -25.16
CA SER A 172 -19.06 23.68 -25.56
C SER A 172 -18.99 24.68 -24.40
N ASP A 173 -19.18 25.97 -24.74
CA ASP A 173 -19.15 27.08 -23.78
C ASP A 173 -20.38 27.07 -22.85
N GLU A 174 -21.54 26.60 -23.35
CA GLU A 174 -22.81 26.60 -22.63
C GLU A 174 -23.47 25.21 -22.62
N PRO A 175 -22.86 24.23 -21.93
CA PRO A 175 -23.41 22.89 -21.80
C PRO A 175 -24.74 22.90 -21.04
N THR A 176 -25.75 22.21 -21.57
CA THR A 176 -27.10 22.17 -20.99
C THR A 176 -27.35 20.90 -20.19
N HIS A 177 -26.97 19.75 -20.72
CA HIS A 177 -27.23 18.44 -20.13
C HIS A 177 -25.92 17.71 -19.90
N PHE A 178 -25.88 16.89 -18.86
CA PHE A 178 -24.73 16.07 -18.53
C PHE A 178 -25.10 14.63 -18.26
N ILE A 179 -24.20 13.72 -18.62
CA ILE A 179 -24.32 12.29 -18.47
C ILE A 179 -23.04 11.69 -17.87
N GLY A 180 -23.19 10.85 -16.85
CA GLY A 180 -22.10 10.06 -16.27
C GLY A 180 -22.46 8.58 -16.27
N PHE A 181 -21.44 7.72 -16.27
CA PHE A 181 -21.57 6.28 -16.33
C PHE A 181 -20.80 5.60 -15.21
N GLU A 182 -21.41 4.59 -14.64
CA GLU A 182 -20.83 3.61 -13.73
C GLU A 182 -20.85 2.27 -14.47
N ILE A 183 -19.67 1.77 -14.85
CA ILE A 183 -19.50 0.62 -15.73
C ILE A 183 -18.81 -0.50 -14.98
N GLU A 184 -19.59 -1.45 -14.49
CA GLU A 184 -19.10 -2.60 -13.73
C GLU A 184 -18.64 -3.73 -14.66
N LYS A 185 -17.50 -4.34 -14.33
CA LYS A 185 -16.82 -5.40 -15.09
C LYS A 185 -16.21 -6.45 -14.18
N GLU A 186 -16.02 -7.64 -14.72
CA GLU A 186 -15.36 -8.78 -14.06
C GLU A 186 -14.42 -9.46 -15.07
N ASP A 187 -13.17 -8.97 -15.15
CA ASP A 187 -12.12 -9.48 -16.04
C ASP A 187 -10.74 -9.16 -15.46
N SER A 188 -10.14 -10.12 -14.72
CA SER A 188 -8.85 -9.93 -14.05
C SER A 188 -7.74 -9.50 -15.01
N ARG A 189 -7.73 -10.08 -16.22
CA ARG A 189 -6.72 -9.74 -17.25
C ARG A 189 -6.79 -8.29 -17.71
N ILE A 190 -7.97 -7.67 -17.67
CA ILE A 190 -8.13 -6.26 -18.03
C ILE A 190 -7.90 -5.37 -16.81
N LEU A 191 -8.38 -5.78 -15.64
CA LEU A 191 -8.09 -5.11 -14.37
C LEU A 191 -6.58 -4.91 -14.17
N GLU A 192 -5.81 -6.00 -14.31
CA GLU A 192 -4.36 -6.08 -14.12
C GLU A 192 -3.57 -5.55 -15.34
N SER A 193 -4.24 -5.14 -16.42
CA SER A 193 -3.54 -4.67 -17.63
C SER A 193 -2.85 -3.31 -17.48
N ILE A 194 -3.19 -2.58 -16.42
CA ILE A 194 -2.62 -1.26 -16.08
C ILE A 194 -2.83 -0.98 -14.59
N ALA A 195 -1.74 -0.64 -13.89
CA ALA A 195 -1.76 -0.21 -12.50
C ALA A 195 -2.63 1.05 -12.32
N ILE A 196 -3.22 1.22 -11.13
CA ILE A 196 -4.20 2.29 -10.91
C ILE A 196 -3.59 3.68 -11.10
N CYS A 197 -2.36 3.89 -10.65
CA CYS A 197 -1.64 5.15 -10.79
C CYS A 197 -1.45 5.51 -12.27
N ASP A 198 -1.06 4.55 -13.11
CA ASP A 198 -0.89 4.77 -14.54
C ASP A 198 -2.22 5.01 -15.26
N PHE A 199 -3.26 4.28 -14.87
CA PHE A 199 -4.60 4.50 -15.41
C PHE A 199 -5.11 5.91 -15.11
N GLU A 200 -4.98 6.38 -13.87
CA GLU A 200 -5.39 7.72 -13.45
C GLU A 200 -4.49 8.81 -14.05
N ASN A 201 -3.21 8.52 -14.32
CA ASN A 201 -2.33 9.43 -15.05
C ASN A 201 -2.78 9.62 -16.51
N LEU A 202 -3.19 8.55 -17.19
CA LEU A 202 -3.70 8.60 -18.56
C LEU A 202 -5.11 9.21 -18.63
N TYR A 203 -5.96 8.87 -17.66
CA TYR A 203 -7.38 9.25 -17.61
C TYR A 203 -7.71 9.93 -16.29
N PRO A 204 -7.20 11.15 -16.02
CA PRO A 204 -7.32 11.82 -14.72
C PRO A 204 -8.75 12.20 -14.32
N LYS A 205 -9.71 12.03 -15.24
CA LYS A 205 -11.14 12.25 -15.00
C LYS A 205 -11.96 10.97 -14.83
N TRP A 206 -11.36 9.82 -15.11
CA TRP A 206 -11.95 8.51 -14.91
C TRP A 206 -11.43 7.92 -13.61
N ARG A 207 -12.24 7.06 -13.01
CA ARG A 207 -11.81 6.27 -11.85
C ARG A 207 -12.05 4.80 -12.13
N LYS A 208 -11.21 3.95 -11.53
CA LYS A 208 -11.31 2.49 -11.56
C LYS A 208 -11.37 2.02 -10.10
N GLU A 209 -12.58 1.72 -9.64
CA GLU A 209 -12.91 1.53 -8.22
C GLU A 209 -13.30 0.08 -7.91
N GLU A 210 -13.17 -0.30 -6.64
CA GLU A 210 -13.77 -1.49 -6.06
C GLU A 210 -15.27 -1.32 -5.85
N ASP A 211 -16.06 -2.32 -6.20
CA ASP A 211 -17.47 -2.42 -5.81
C ASP A 211 -17.71 -3.77 -5.13
N GLY A 212 -18.19 -3.72 -3.88
CA GLY A 212 -18.42 -4.92 -3.05
C GLY A 212 -19.53 -5.85 -3.55
N SER A 213 -20.28 -5.46 -4.58
CA SER A 213 -21.23 -6.32 -5.28
C SER A 213 -20.58 -7.17 -6.37
N LEU A 214 -19.35 -6.86 -6.77
CA LEU A 214 -18.59 -7.59 -7.79
C LEU A 214 -17.70 -8.69 -7.20
N ASP A 215 -17.17 -9.53 -8.08
CA ASP A 215 -16.11 -10.48 -7.78
C ASP A 215 -14.86 -9.78 -7.22
N ALA A 216 -14.34 -10.25 -6.10
CA ALA A 216 -13.23 -9.58 -5.41
C ALA A 216 -11.93 -9.62 -6.21
N ASP A 217 -11.70 -10.66 -7.01
CA ASP A 217 -10.41 -10.85 -7.69
C ASP A 217 -10.41 -10.20 -9.08
N SER A 218 -11.54 -10.20 -9.77
CA SER A 218 -11.65 -9.73 -11.16
C SER A 218 -12.50 -8.46 -11.35
N GLY A 219 -13.23 -8.05 -10.30
CA GLY A 219 -14.20 -6.96 -10.33
C GLY A 219 -13.57 -5.58 -10.34
N PHE A 220 -14.13 -4.69 -11.17
CA PHE A 220 -13.87 -3.25 -11.12
C PHE A 220 -15.05 -2.46 -11.67
N GLU A 221 -15.22 -1.24 -11.16
CA GLU A 221 -16.16 -0.25 -11.67
C GLU A 221 -15.39 0.90 -12.32
N LEU A 222 -15.68 1.19 -13.60
CA LEU A 222 -15.24 2.43 -14.22
C LEU A 222 -16.26 3.52 -13.96
N VAL A 223 -15.85 4.58 -13.29
CA VAL A 223 -16.67 5.77 -13.08
C VAL A 223 -16.20 6.85 -14.04
N SER A 224 -17.08 7.25 -14.96
CA SER A 224 -16.79 8.30 -15.93
C SER A 224 -16.90 9.70 -15.30
N PRO A 225 -16.31 10.73 -15.91
CA PRO A 225 -16.72 12.09 -15.62
C PRO A 225 -18.19 12.30 -16.00
N ALA A 226 -18.79 13.36 -15.47
CA ALA A 226 -20.02 13.92 -15.99
C ALA A 226 -19.70 14.65 -17.31
N PHE A 227 -19.92 13.95 -18.42
CA PHE A 227 -19.77 14.49 -19.76
C PHE A 227 -20.92 15.44 -20.07
N GLU A 228 -20.65 16.56 -20.74
CA GLU A 228 -21.67 17.24 -21.52
C GLU A 228 -22.28 16.22 -22.50
N LEU A 229 -23.61 16.22 -22.63
CA LEU A 229 -24.35 15.25 -23.44
C LEU A 229 -24.17 15.51 -24.95
N ASN A 230 -22.96 15.23 -25.44
CA ASN A 230 -22.55 15.28 -26.83
C ASN A 230 -22.09 13.88 -27.25
N VAL A 231 -22.91 13.21 -28.06
CA VAL A 231 -22.71 11.81 -28.45
C VAL A 231 -21.38 11.59 -29.16
N ASP A 232 -21.02 12.48 -30.08
CA ASP A 232 -19.83 12.31 -30.92
C ASP A 232 -18.54 12.54 -30.13
N GLU A 233 -18.52 13.56 -29.27
CA GLU A 233 -17.37 13.83 -28.40
C GLU A 233 -17.18 12.73 -27.35
N ILE A 234 -18.26 12.25 -26.75
CA ILE A 234 -18.19 11.08 -25.85
C ILE A 234 -17.67 9.86 -26.61
N ALA A 235 -18.16 9.60 -27.82
CA ALA A 235 -17.69 8.51 -28.65
C ALA A 235 -16.20 8.62 -28.98
N ASN A 236 -15.68 9.82 -29.23
CA ASN A 236 -14.25 10.03 -29.44
C ASN A 236 -13.45 9.70 -28.18
N VAL A 237 -13.88 10.15 -27.00
CA VAL A 237 -13.19 9.89 -25.72
C VAL A 237 -13.15 8.40 -25.40
N VAL A 238 -14.26 7.68 -25.52
CA VAL A 238 -14.33 6.26 -25.11
C VAL A 238 -13.77 5.29 -26.15
N ASN A 239 -13.41 5.77 -27.35
CA ASN A 239 -12.78 4.95 -28.38
C ASN A 239 -11.24 4.87 -28.25
N ASP A 240 -10.66 5.55 -27.27
CA ASP A 240 -9.26 5.36 -26.90
C ASP A 240 -8.93 3.89 -26.57
N ASP A 241 -7.75 3.42 -26.95
CA ASP A 241 -7.39 2.00 -26.92
C ASP A 241 -7.49 1.36 -25.53
N VAL A 242 -7.06 2.05 -24.46
CA VAL A 242 -7.09 1.47 -23.11
C VAL A 242 -8.50 1.56 -22.53
N LEU A 243 -9.16 2.71 -22.62
CA LEU A 243 -10.54 2.88 -22.14
C LEU A 243 -11.49 1.91 -22.85
N LYS A 244 -11.37 1.79 -24.17
CA LYS A 244 -12.19 0.86 -24.98
C LYS A 244 -11.99 -0.59 -24.54
N LYS A 245 -10.76 -1.02 -24.25
CA LYS A 245 -10.50 -2.37 -23.71
C LYS A 245 -11.18 -2.58 -22.36
N HIS A 246 -11.13 -1.59 -21.47
CA HIS A 246 -11.77 -1.66 -20.16
C HIS A 246 -13.31 -1.68 -20.28
N ILE A 247 -13.90 -0.83 -21.11
CA ILE A 247 -15.35 -0.79 -21.37
C ILE A 247 -15.82 -2.07 -22.10
N ASN A 248 -14.97 -2.71 -22.91
CA ASN A 248 -15.27 -3.95 -23.61
C ASN A 248 -14.88 -5.22 -22.82
N ALA A 249 -14.41 -5.08 -21.58
CA ALA A 249 -14.01 -6.20 -20.73
C ALA A 249 -15.19 -7.16 -20.45
N LYS A 250 -14.87 -8.38 -20.00
CA LYS A 250 -15.89 -9.33 -19.58
C LYS A 250 -16.72 -8.80 -18.41
N TYR A 251 -17.95 -9.30 -18.31
CA TYR A 251 -18.92 -8.94 -17.29
C TYR A 251 -19.76 -10.17 -16.95
N SER A 252 -20.41 -10.15 -15.78
CA SER A 252 -21.35 -11.19 -15.35
C SER A 252 -22.75 -10.63 -15.13
N ASP A 253 -23.67 -11.49 -14.66
CA ASP A 253 -25.03 -11.08 -14.26
C ASP A 253 -25.05 -10.23 -12.97
N ARG A 254 -23.92 -10.09 -12.27
CA ARG A 254 -23.76 -9.21 -11.12
C ARG A 254 -23.55 -7.75 -11.54
N CYS A 255 -22.94 -7.54 -12.71
CA CYS A 255 -22.53 -6.22 -13.18
C CYS A 255 -23.72 -5.33 -13.58
N GLY A 256 -23.70 -4.12 -13.03
CA GLY A 256 -24.52 -2.98 -13.38
C GLY A 256 -23.94 -2.12 -14.51
N GLY A 257 -24.65 -1.05 -14.81
CA GLY A 257 -24.29 -0.09 -15.84
C GLY A 257 -25.02 1.22 -15.60
N HIS A 258 -24.95 1.74 -14.36
CA HIS A 258 -25.76 2.88 -13.96
C HIS A 258 -25.41 4.11 -14.79
N LEU A 259 -26.42 4.96 -14.97
CA LEU A 259 -26.33 6.16 -15.78
C LEU A 259 -26.88 7.33 -14.97
N ASN A 260 -26.05 8.34 -14.76
CA ASN A 260 -26.40 9.55 -14.05
C ASN A 260 -26.70 10.66 -15.07
N LEU A 261 -27.89 11.25 -15.04
CA LEU A 261 -28.30 12.30 -15.99
C LEU A 261 -28.73 13.57 -15.26
N SER A 262 -28.27 14.73 -15.72
CA SER A 262 -28.60 16.02 -15.11
C SER A 262 -28.75 17.14 -16.15
N GLN A 263 -29.35 18.25 -15.73
CA GLN A 263 -29.47 19.48 -16.52
C GLN A 263 -28.96 20.66 -15.70
N LYS A 264 -28.12 21.51 -16.32
CA LYS A 264 -27.55 22.71 -15.70
C LYS A 264 -28.67 23.60 -15.16
N GLY A 265 -28.59 23.94 -13.88
CA GLY A 265 -29.53 24.83 -13.20
C GLY A 265 -30.81 24.18 -12.66
N LEU A 266 -30.99 22.87 -12.84
CA LEU A 266 -32.12 22.12 -12.25
C LEU A 266 -31.64 21.12 -11.20
N SER A 267 -32.43 20.93 -10.14
CA SER A 267 -32.30 19.77 -9.27
C SER A 267 -32.70 18.48 -10.00
N GLY A 268 -32.30 17.32 -9.48
CA GLY A 268 -32.69 16.04 -10.06
C GLY A 268 -34.20 15.84 -10.11
N GLU A 269 -34.94 16.37 -9.12
CA GLU A 269 -36.42 16.30 -9.10
C GLU A 269 -37.05 17.22 -10.15
N GLU A 270 -36.57 18.45 -10.29
CA GLU A 270 -37.05 19.40 -11.30
C GLU A 270 -36.77 18.87 -12.71
N PHE A 271 -35.57 18.33 -12.93
CA PHE A 271 -35.21 17.75 -14.21
C PHE A 271 -36.04 16.49 -14.50
N PHE A 272 -36.21 15.58 -13.54
CA PHE A 272 -37.02 14.37 -13.73
C PHE A 272 -38.45 14.73 -14.16
N LYS A 273 -39.06 15.75 -13.56
CA LYS A 273 -40.40 16.23 -13.95
C LYS A 273 -40.49 16.59 -15.44
N THR A 274 -39.40 17.00 -16.09
CA THR A 274 -39.42 17.35 -17.52
C THR A 274 -39.44 16.13 -18.45
N ILE A 275 -38.95 14.97 -17.99
CA ILE A 275 -38.78 13.75 -18.81
C ILE A 275 -39.51 12.51 -18.24
N GLU A 276 -40.27 12.66 -17.14
CA GLU A 276 -40.90 11.53 -16.44
C GLU A 276 -41.88 10.73 -17.31
N GLY A 277 -42.37 11.30 -18.42
CA GLY A 277 -43.20 10.58 -19.38
C GLY A 277 -42.52 9.33 -19.96
N TYR A 278 -41.18 9.28 -19.97
CA TYR A 278 -40.41 8.16 -20.52
C TYR A 278 -40.15 7.02 -19.54
N THR A 279 -40.56 7.09 -18.27
CA THR A 279 -40.35 6.02 -17.29
C THR A 279 -40.82 4.64 -17.78
N PRO A 280 -42.01 4.48 -18.40
CA PRO A 280 -42.44 3.20 -18.96
C PRO A 280 -41.55 2.66 -20.09
N LEU A 281 -40.95 3.54 -20.91
CA LEU A 281 -40.00 3.14 -21.95
C LEU A 281 -38.73 2.55 -21.30
N ILE A 282 -38.17 3.25 -20.32
CA ILE A 282 -36.98 2.81 -19.60
C ILE A 282 -37.20 1.43 -18.96
N TYR A 283 -38.36 1.21 -18.36
CA TYR A 283 -38.79 -0.09 -17.83
C TYR A 283 -38.93 -1.17 -18.90
N ALA A 284 -39.48 -0.81 -20.05
CA ALA A 284 -39.67 -1.73 -21.18
C ALA A 284 -38.35 -2.25 -21.75
N LEU A 285 -37.25 -1.49 -21.65
CA LEU A 285 -35.94 -1.89 -22.14
C LEU A 285 -35.34 -3.04 -21.32
N TYR A 286 -35.54 -3.05 -20.00
CA TYR A 286 -34.90 -4.00 -19.07
C TYR A 286 -35.90 -4.73 -18.15
N PRO A 287 -36.89 -5.45 -18.72
CA PRO A 287 -38.02 -6.00 -17.95
C PRO A 287 -37.61 -7.04 -16.90
N LYS A 288 -36.48 -7.72 -17.11
CA LYS A 288 -35.96 -8.74 -16.17
C LYS A 288 -35.45 -8.10 -14.88
N ARG A 289 -34.87 -6.90 -14.95
CA ARG A 289 -34.30 -6.20 -13.78
C ARG A 289 -35.36 -5.59 -12.87
N LEU A 290 -36.59 -5.43 -13.34
CA LEU A 290 -37.70 -4.97 -12.51
C LEU A 290 -38.22 -6.04 -11.54
N LYS A 291 -37.79 -7.30 -11.70
CA LYS A 291 -38.24 -8.43 -10.88
C LYS A 291 -37.33 -8.73 -9.70
N VAL A 292 -36.22 -8.02 -9.54
CA VAL A 292 -35.24 -8.23 -8.46
C VAL A 292 -35.36 -7.15 -7.40
N ASP A 293 -35.01 -7.50 -6.16
CA ASP A 293 -35.26 -6.62 -5.02
C ASP A 293 -34.44 -5.33 -5.03
N TYR A 294 -33.28 -5.31 -5.69
CA TYR A 294 -32.38 -4.17 -5.72
C TYR A 294 -32.68 -3.14 -6.83
N CYS A 295 -33.67 -3.39 -7.70
CA CYS A 295 -33.98 -2.56 -8.87
C CYS A 295 -35.51 -2.47 -9.12
N LYS A 296 -36.28 -2.12 -8.08
CA LYS A 296 -37.75 -2.12 -8.13
C LYS A 296 -38.29 -1.01 -9.04
N GLY A 297 -39.17 -1.37 -9.96
CA GLY A 297 -39.95 -0.40 -10.75
C GLY A 297 -41.04 0.25 -9.90
N LYS A 298 -41.28 1.54 -10.14
CA LYS A 298 -42.25 2.38 -9.44
C LYS A 298 -42.92 3.36 -10.38
N SER A 299 -44.10 3.84 -10.00
CA SER A 299 -44.76 4.93 -10.72
C SER A 299 -44.00 6.24 -10.59
N ASN A 300 -44.19 7.18 -11.51
CA ASN A 300 -43.59 8.51 -11.45
C ASN A 300 -43.88 9.22 -10.13
N LYS A 301 -45.11 9.10 -9.62
CA LYS A 301 -45.47 9.63 -8.29
C LYS A 301 -44.62 8.98 -7.19
N SER A 302 -44.54 7.65 -7.18
CA SER A 302 -43.81 6.93 -6.15
C SER A 302 -42.30 7.15 -6.21
N LEU A 303 -41.72 7.36 -7.40
CA LEU A 303 -40.30 7.70 -7.56
C LEU A 303 -39.95 9.05 -6.92
N LYS A 304 -40.88 10.03 -6.97
CA LYS A 304 -40.70 11.35 -6.34
C LYS A 304 -40.89 11.31 -4.83
N ASP A 305 -41.83 10.50 -4.36
CA ASP A 305 -42.21 10.44 -2.94
C ASP A 305 -41.27 9.54 -2.10
N ASP A 306 -40.62 8.55 -2.72
CA ASP A 306 -39.87 7.51 -2.03
C ASP A 306 -38.35 7.59 -2.33
N ARG A 307 -37.55 7.76 -1.27
CA ARG A 307 -36.07 7.82 -1.34
C ARG A 307 -35.38 6.47 -1.09
N ALA A 308 -36.08 5.35 -1.23
CA ALA A 308 -35.50 4.02 -1.03
C ALA A 308 -34.30 3.78 -1.95
N LYS A 309 -33.23 3.20 -1.38
CA LYS A 309 -31.99 2.84 -2.11
C LYS A 309 -32.25 1.92 -3.32
N TYR A 310 -33.20 1.00 -3.20
CA TYR A 310 -33.42 -0.08 -4.17
C TYR A 310 -34.56 0.24 -5.13
N GLN A 311 -34.31 1.16 -6.06
CA GLN A 311 -35.24 1.56 -7.10
C GLN A 311 -34.57 1.54 -8.47
N ALA A 312 -35.35 1.30 -9.52
CA ALA A 312 -34.86 1.28 -10.90
C ALA A 312 -34.37 2.65 -11.39
N ILE A 313 -34.98 3.71 -10.87
CA ILE A 313 -34.63 5.11 -11.11
C ILE A 313 -34.54 5.75 -9.72
N ASN A 314 -33.46 6.45 -9.43
CA ASN A 314 -33.27 7.11 -8.15
C ASN A 314 -33.05 8.61 -8.40
N ILE A 315 -33.95 9.44 -7.86
CA ILE A 315 -33.90 10.88 -8.04
C ILE A 315 -32.98 11.45 -6.96
N ARG A 316 -31.74 11.78 -7.34
CA ARG A 316 -30.77 12.41 -6.46
C ARG A 316 -30.97 13.92 -6.45
N GLU A 317 -30.30 14.61 -5.53
CA GLU A 317 -30.40 16.06 -5.40
C GLU A 317 -30.01 16.80 -6.70
N LYS A 318 -28.96 16.33 -7.38
CA LYS A 318 -28.38 17.01 -8.55
C LYS A 318 -28.57 16.28 -9.89
N HIS A 319 -29.06 15.05 -9.87
CA HIS A 319 -29.17 14.21 -11.06
C HIS A 319 -30.18 13.08 -10.86
N ILE A 320 -30.47 12.37 -11.93
CA ILE A 320 -31.28 11.15 -11.96
C ILE A 320 -30.33 9.98 -12.18
N GLU A 321 -30.31 9.02 -11.27
CA GLU A 321 -29.51 7.79 -11.36
C GLU A 321 -30.41 6.67 -11.90
N TYR A 322 -30.18 6.26 -13.15
CA TYR A 322 -30.85 5.14 -13.77
C TYR A 322 -30.11 3.84 -13.44
N ARG A 323 -30.57 3.17 -12.39
CA ARG A 323 -30.01 1.91 -11.90
C ARG A 323 -30.42 0.70 -12.74
N ILE A 324 -31.46 0.84 -13.56
CA ILE A 324 -32.06 -0.24 -14.37
C ILE A 324 -31.24 -0.68 -15.59
N PHE A 325 -30.30 0.14 -16.06
CA PHE A 325 -29.41 -0.25 -17.15
C PHE A 325 -28.48 -1.38 -16.71
N SER A 326 -28.56 -2.53 -17.39
CA SER A 326 -27.69 -3.70 -17.08
C SER A 326 -26.22 -3.41 -17.39
N ALA A 327 -25.34 -4.38 -17.10
CA ALA A 327 -23.98 -4.45 -17.61
C ALA A 327 -23.84 -3.85 -19.01
N VAL A 328 -22.78 -3.06 -19.21
CA VAL A 328 -22.41 -2.47 -20.51
C VAL A 328 -21.54 -3.48 -21.24
N PRO A 329 -21.99 -4.14 -22.32
CA PRO A 329 -21.19 -5.16 -22.98
C PRO A 329 -19.97 -4.57 -23.70
N ASN A 330 -20.14 -3.39 -24.29
CA ASN A 330 -19.12 -2.72 -25.10
C ASN A 330 -19.42 -1.23 -25.29
N VAL A 331 -18.46 -0.52 -25.87
CA VAL A 331 -18.56 0.90 -26.25
C VAL A 331 -19.79 1.18 -27.11
N ASP A 332 -20.13 0.33 -28.09
CA ASP A 332 -21.30 0.55 -28.95
C ASP A 332 -22.60 0.62 -28.14
N THR A 333 -22.72 -0.21 -27.11
CA THR A 333 -23.87 -0.18 -26.19
C THR A 333 -23.89 1.08 -25.34
N LEU A 334 -22.72 1.54 -24.87
CA LEU A 334 -22.59 2.79 -24.12
C LEU A 334 -23.02 3.99 -24.98
N ILE A 335 -22.56 4.06 -26.23
CA ILE A 335 -22.91 5.11 -27.18
C ILE A 335 -24.39 5.06 -27.55
N TRP A 336 -24.96 3.86 -27.75
CA TRP A 336 -26.39 3.72 -27.97
C TRP A 336 -27.23 4.25 -26.79
N ARG A 337 -26.83 3.95 -25.54
CA ARG A 337 -27.49 4.52 -24.34
C ARG A 337 -27.36 6.05 -24.33
N THR A 338 -26.20 6.58 -24.69
CA THR A 338 -25.96 8.03 -24.79
C THR A 338 -26.90 8.68 -25.82
N LYS A 339 -27.02 8.08 -27.03
CA LYS A 339 -27.96 8.53 -28.06
C LYS A 339 -29.40 8.51 -27.57
N LEU A 340 -29.81 7.45 -26.88
CA LEU A 340 -31.16 7.33 -26.34
C LEU A 340 -31.46 8.44 -25.33
N MET A 341 -30.55 8.67 -24.37
CA MET A 341 -30.74 9.72 -23.36
C MET A 341 -30.71 11.11 -23.99
N LYS A 342 -29.86 11.35 -24.99
CA LYS A 342 -29.88 12.58 -25.79
C LYS A 342 -31.23 12.79 -26.46
N ALA A 343 -31.75 11.77 -27.15
CA ALA A 343 -33.02 11.88 -27.85
C ALA A 343 -34.20 12.14 -26.89
N ILE A 344 -34.14 11.61 -25.66
CA ILE A 344 -35.08 11.92 -24.57
C ILE A 344 -34.97 13.38 -24.12
N CYS A 345 -33.75 13.88 -23.88
CA CYS A 345 -33.51 15.27 -23.45
C CYS A 345 -33.90 16.29 -24.53
N ASP A 346 -33.68 15.95 -25.81
CA ASP A 346 -34.05 16.80 -26.95
C ASP A 346 -35.58 16.82 -27.20
N ASN A 347 -36.32 15.87 -26.61
CA ASN A 347 -37.78 15.75 -26.77
C ASN A 347 -38.46 15.54 -25.40
N PRO A 348 -38.33 16.49 -24.45
CA PRO A 348 -38.84 16.32 -23.09
C PRO A 348 -40.37 16.22 -23.10
N THR A 349 -40.91 15.37 -22.25
CA THR A 349 -42.35 15.25 -22.04
C THR A 349 -42.66 14.69 -20.65
N THR A 350 -43.65 15.28 -20.01
CA THR A 350 -44.23 14.80 -18.75
C THR A 350 -45.35 13.78 -19.00
N CYS A 351 -45.89 13.74 -20.23
CA CYS A 351 -47.03 12.92 -20.61
C CYS A 351 -46.57 11.56 -21.16
N VAL A 352 -47.04 10.48 -20.54
CA VAL A 352 -46.74 9.10 -20.94
C VAL A 352 -47.34 8.73 -22.30
N LYS A 353 -48.48 9.32 -22.69
CA LYS A 353 -49.06 9.14 -24.03
C LYS A 353 -48.15 9.77 -25.09
N GLN A 354 -47.69 11.00 -24.86
CA GLN A 354 -46.75 11.67 -25.77
C GLN A 354 -45.42 10.93 -25.85
N ALA A 355 -44.91 10.42 -24.72
CA ALA A 355 -43.70 9.59 -24.71
C ALA A 355 -43.88 8.32 -25.56
N PHE A 356 -45.04 7.68 -25.49
CA PHE A 356 -45.37 6.53 -26.35
C PHE A 356 -45.44 6.89 -27.85
N LEU A 357 -45.96 8.08 -28.19
CA LEU A 357 -45.90 8.58 -29.57
C LEU A 357 -44.45 8.80 -30.01
N ASN A 358 -43.63 9.39 -29.14
CA ASN A 358 -42.22 9.66 -29.40
C ASN A 358 -41.41 8.36 -29.61
N VAL A 359 -41.76 7.26 -28.93
CA VAL A 359 -41.20 5.92 -29.21
C VAL A 359 -41.40 5.51 -30.66
N ASN A 360 -42.56 5.83 -31.25
CA ASN A 360 -42.90 5.45 -32.63
C ASN A 360 -42.49 6.50 -33.68
N SER A 361 -41.98 7.67 -33.24
CA SER A 361 -41.54 8.77 -34.10
C SER A 361 -40.08 9.13 -33.81
N VAL A 362 -39.81 10.13 -32.97
CA VAL A 362 -38.49 10.76 -32.78
C VAL A 362 -37.44 9.83 -32.15
N LEU A 363 -37.85 8.84 -31.36
CA LEU A 363 -36.94 7.85 -30.77
C LEU A 363 -36.82 6.59 -31.63
N ARG A 364 -37.62 6.46 -32.69
CA ARG A 364 -37.75 5.23 -33.47
C ARG A 364 -36.39 4.77 -33.99
N ASP A 365 -35.64 5.66 -34.63
CA ASP A 365 -34.39 5.31 -35.29
C ASP A 365 -33.34 4.81 -34.29
N VAL A 366 -33.17 5.53 -33.18
CA VAL A 366 -32.26 5.14 -32.10
C VAL A 366 -32.67 3.79 -31.50
N LEU A 367 -33.96 3.57 -31.25
CA LEU A 367 -34.44 2.29 -30.71
C LEU A 367 -34.28 1.14 -31.73
N TYR A 368 -34.44 1.41 -33.02
CA TYR A 368 -34.24 0.42 -34.09
C TYR A 368 -32.79 -0.06 -34.21
N GLU A 369 -31.80 0.71 -33.76
CA GLU A 369 -30.40 0.24 -33.70
C GLU A 369 -30.27 -1.06 -32.86
N GLN A 370 -31.07 -1.21 -31.79
CA GLN A 370 -31.07 -2.40 -30.93
C GLN A 370 -32.26 -3.35 -31.20
N TYR A 371 -33.35 -2.83 -31.73
CA TYR A 371 -34.60 -3.54 -32.02
C TYR A 371 -34.85 -3.60 -33.52
N SER A 372 -33.83 -4.01 -34.28
CA SER A 372 -33.72 -3.87 -35.73
C SER A 372 -34.77 -4.59 -36.59
N THR A 373 -35.58 -5.48 -36.02
CA THR A 373 -36.68 -6.13 -36.76
C THR A 373 -38.03 -5.54 -36.35
N PRO A 374 -39.01 -5.43 -37.27
CA PRO A 374 -40.36 -4.98 -36.95
C PRO A 374 -40.98 -5.74 -35.78
N GLU A 375 -40.76 -7.05 -35.68
CA GLU A 375 -41.31 -7.89 -34.61
C GLU A 375 -40.64 -7.59 -33.27
N ARG A 376 -39.32 -7.35 -33.25
CA ARG A 376 -38.60 -6.96 -32.04
C ARG A 376 -39.06 -5.60 -31.55
N PHE A 377 -39.23 -4.66 -32.47
CA PHE A 377 -39.71 -3.31 -32.16
C PHE A 377 -41.16 -3.34 -31.65
N GLU A 378 -42.06 -4.07 -32.32
CA GLU A 378 -43.44 -4.23 -31.86
C GLU A 378 -43.51 -4.85 -30.45
N ARG A 379 -42.67 -5.85 -30.16
CA ARG A 379 -42.55 -6.39 -28.79
C ARG A 379 -42.05 -5.36 -27.76
N LEU A 380 -41.19 -4.43 -28.15
CA LEU A 380 -40.81 -3.30 -27.30
C LEU A 380 -42.03 -2.40 -27.06
N THR A 381 -42.71 -1.96 -28.10
CA THR A 381 -43.90 -1.10 -28.02
C THR A 381 -45.00 -1.71 -27.14
N GLN A 382 -45.27 -3.01 -27.27
CA GLN A 382 -46.20 -3.74 -26.38
C GLN A 382 -45.74 -3.77 -24.92
N ARG A 383 -44.44 -3.84 -24.66
CA ARG A 383 -43.91 -3.70 -23.29
C ARG A 383 -44.11 -2.28 -22.76
N VAL A 384 -43.89 -1.25 -23.58
CA VAL A 384 -44.14 0.15 -23.17
C VAL A 384 -45.61 0.35 -22.74
N VAL A 385 -46.56 -0.14 -23.55
CA VAL A 385 -48.00 -0.11 -23.20
C VAL A 385 -48.26 -0.79 -21.86
N ARG A 386 -47.77 -2.03 -21.71
CA ARG A 386 -47.93 -2.81 -20.47
C ARG A 386 -47.38 -2.09 -19.24
N TYR A 387 -46.17 -1.53 -19.35
CA TYR A 387 -45.55 -0.82 -18.22
C TYR A 387 -46.22 0.52 -17.92
N THR A 388 -46.77 1.19 -18.94
CA THR A 388 -47.59 2.39 -18.75
C THR A 388 -48.85 2.05 -17.96
N MET A 389 -49.55 0.97 -18.33
CA MET A 389 -50.73 0.52 -17.58
C MET A 389 -50.38 0.07 -16.16
N ASN A 390 -49.30 -0.69 -15.99
CA ASN A 390 -48.92 -1.27 -14.70
C ASN A 390 -48.47 -0.21 -13.68
N TYR A 391 -47.73 0.81 -14.12
CA TYR A 391 -47.14 1.79 -13.21
C TYR A 391 -47.89 3.12 -13.18
N GLU A 392 -48.49 3.52 -14.30
CA GLU A 392 -49.15 4.83 -14.40
C GLU A 392 -50.68 4.71 -14.50
N GLY A 393 -51.22 3.50 -14.64
CA GLY A 393 -52.68 3.27 -14.68
C GLY A 393 -53.35 3.82 -15.95
N ILE A 394 -52.59 4.10 -17.00
CA ILE A 394 -53.07 4.73 -18.25
C ILE A 394 -52.84 3.78 -19.42
N ASN A 395 -53.83 3.65 -20.31
CA ASN A 395 -53.63 3.04 -21.62
C ASN A 395 -53.16 4.12 -22.61
N PRO A 396 -51.90 4.08 -23.11
CA PRO A 396 -51.39 5.11 -23.99
C PRO A 396 -51.94 5.05 -25.43
N LYS A 397 -52.74 4.04 -25.77
CA LYS A 397 -53.39 3.87 -27.08
C LYS A 397 -54.84 4.39 -27.13
N GLU A 398 -55.42 4.74 -25.99
CA GLU A 398 -56.79 5.26 -25.90
C GLU A 398 -56.73 6.77 -25.65
N ASP A 399 -57.68 7.52 -26.23
CA ASP A 399 -57.76 8.99 -26.12
C ASP A 399 -58.20 9.47 -24.72
#